data_AF-A0A0G0SW04-F1
#
_entry.id   AF-A0A0G0SW04-F1
#
_cell.length_a   1.000
_cell.length_b   1.000
_cell.length_c   1.000
_cell.angle_alpha   90.00
_cell.angle_beta   90.00
_cell.angle_gamma   90.00
#
_symmetry.space_group_name_H-M   'P 1'
#
loop_
_entity.id
_entity.type
_entity.pdbx_description
1 polymer ?
#
loop_
_entity_poly.entity_id
_entity_poly.type
_entity_poly.pdbx_seq_one_letter_code
_entity_poly.pdbx_strand_id
1 'polypeptide(L)'
;MAAKNKVEKETSHEKEVNKQKGIEKSLISEAKEFKKEFADKLLKLVTSGFGLVAALAWNELIKEVIALYIEPIFGKDSGLISLLIYAMVVTFLAVVVTYQLSKIAGKEKED
;
A
#
# COMPACT_ATOMS: atom_id res chain seq x y z
N MET A 1 -3.83 29.69 59.89
CA MET A 1 -3.22 28.37 59.58
C MET A 1 -4.10 27.47 58.72
N ALA A 2 -5.42 27.36 58.98
CA ALA A 2 -6.32 26.46 58.23
C ALA A 2 -6.43 26.74 56.71
N ALA A 3 -6.42 28.02 56.30
CA ALA A 3 -6.54 28.39 54.87
C ALA A 3 -5.32 27.96 54.02
N LYS A 4 -4.11 27.93 54.61
CA LYS A 4 -2.87 27.58 53.90
C LYS A 4 -2.82 26.08 53.56
N ASN A 5 -3.22 25.22 54.50
CA ASN A 5 -3.30 23.77 54.29
C ASN A 5 -4.36 23.36 53.25
N LYS A 6 -5.45 24.14 53.11
CA LYS A 6 -6.50 23.86 52.12
C LYS A 6 -6.00 24.13 50.69
N VAL A 7 -5.36 25.28 50.47
CA VAL A 7 -4.81 25.69 49.17
C VAL A 7 -3.69 24.73 48.71
N GLU A 8 -2.85 24.27 49.64
CA GLU A 8 -1.76 23.34 49.34
C GLU A 8 -2.25 21.93 48.96
N LYS A 9 -3.39 21.51 49.53
CA LYS A 9 -4.05 20.24 49.19
C LYS A 9 -4.75 20.30 47.82
N GLU A 10 -5.40 21.42 47.50
CA GLU A 10 -6.05 21.65 46.20
C GLU A 10 -5.02 21.69 45.05
N THR A 11 -3.90 22.39 45.24
CA THR A 11 -2.81 22.46 44.24
C THR A 11 -2.06 21.14 44.07
N SER A 12 -1.97 20.29 45.09
CA SER A 12 -1.37 18.96 44.99
C SER A 12 -2.27 17.99 44.20
N HIS A 13 -3.58 18.03 44.43
CA HIS A 13 -4.54 17.25 43.65
C HIS A 13 -4.61 17.69 42.18
N GLU A 14 -4.57 19.00 41.91
CA GLU A 14 -4.58 19.51 40.54
C GLU A 14 -3.33 19.08 39.75
N LYS A 15 -2.16 19.03 40.41
CA LYS A 15 -0.92 18.49 39.81
C LYS A 15 -1.02 17.00 39.50
N GLU A 16 -1.60 16.20 40.39
CA GLU A 16 -1.79 14.75 40.15
C GLU A 16 -2.78 14.48 39.01
N VAL A 17 -3.90 15.21 38.97
CA VAL A 17 -4.89 15.09 37.89
C VAL A 17 -4.30 15.51 36.54
N ASN A 18 -3.51 16.59 36.49
CA ASN A 18 -2.87 17.02 35.25
C ASN A 18 -1.79 16.03 34.78
N LYS A 19 -1.05 15.43 35.73
CA LYS A 19 -0.09 14.36 35.43
C LYS A 19 -0.77 13.11 34.87
N GLN A 20 -1.90 12.69 35.44
CA GLN A 20 -2.68 11.56 34.94
C GLN A 20 -3.26 11.83 33.54
N LYS A 21 -3.83 13.02 33.31
CA LYS A 21 -4.30 13.45 31.98
C LYS A 21 -3.16 13.49 30.95
N GLY A 22 -1.95 13.86 31.35
CA GLY A 22 -0.77 13.81 30.50
C GLY A 22 -0.40 12.39 30.06
N ILE A 23 -0.45 11.42 30.99
CA ILE A 23 -0.18 10.00 30.73
C ILE A 23 -1.27 9.39 29.83
N GLU A 24 -2.54 9.67 30.09
CA GLU A 24 -3.64 9.20 29.24
C GLU A 24 -3.51 9.73 27.80
N LYS A 25 -3.20 11.02 27.66
CA LYS A 25 -2.99 11.65 26.35
C LYS A 25 -1.80 11.05 25.60
N SER A 26 -0.68 10.76 26.29
CA SER A 26 0.50 10.16 25.66
C SER A 26 0.24 8.72 25.21
N LEU A 27 -0.45 7.91 26.02
CA LEU A 27 -0.84 6.54 25.66
C LEU A 27 -1.77 6.51 24.45
N ILE A 28 -2.74 7.42 24.37
CA ILE A 28 -3.65 7.51 23.23
C ILE A 28 -2.91 7.97 21.97
N SER A 29 -1.97 8.91 22.07
CA SER A 29 -1.16 9.33 20.91
C SER A 29 -0.23 8.21 20.44
N GLU A 30 0.45 7.51 21.35
CA GLU A 30 1.34 6.38 21.02
C GLU A 30 0.54 5.24 20.37
N ALA A 31 -0.64 4.90 20.89
CA ALA A 31 -1.52 3.90 20.28
C ALA A 31 -1.98 4.31 18.88
N LYS A 32 -2.25 5.59 18.66
CA LYS A 32 -2.65 6.13 17.35
C LYS A 32 -1.50 6.07 16.34
N GLU A 33 -0.29 6.44 16.77
CA GLU A 33 0.92 6.34 15.96
C GLU A 33 1.24 4.89 15.62
N PHE A 34 1.21 3.99 16.60
CA PHE A 34 1.39 2.55 16.38
C PHE A 34 0.37 1.99 15.38
N LYS A 35 -0.92 2.32 15.54
CA LYS A 35 -1.97 1.87 14.62
C LYS A 35 -1.71 2.35 13.20
N LYS A 36 -1.25 3.59 13.03
CA LYS A 36 -0.89 4.14 11.72
C LYS A 36 0.26 3.38 11.10
N GLU A 37 1.37 3.22 11.83
CA GLU A 37 2.54 2.48 11.32
C GLU A 37 2.22 1.02 11.01
N PHE A 38 1.42 0.38 11.84
CA PHE A 38 0.97 -1.00 11.64
C PHE A 38 0.13 -1.11 10.37
N ALA A 39 -0.83 -0.20 10.16
CA ALA A 39 -1.62 -0.14 8.94
C ALA A 39 -0.74 0.10 7.70
N ASP A 40 0.21 1.02 7.76
CA ASP A 40 1.13 1.31 6.65
C ASP A 40 1.98 0.07 6.29
N LYS A 41 2.47 -0.67 7.29
CA LYS A 41 3.22 -1.92 7.09
C LYS A 41 2.35 -3.03 6.50
N LEU A 42 1.13 -3.19 7.02
CA LEU A 42 0.17 -4.15 6.48
C LEU A 42 -0.22 -3.83 5.04
N LEU A 43 -0.50 -2.56 4.73
CA LEU A 43 -0.82 -2.12 3.38
C LEU A 43 0.32 -2.44 2.42
N LYS A 44 1.57 -2.18 2.81
CA LYS A 44 2.75 -2.54 1.99
C LYS A 44 2.84 -4.04 1.75
N LEU A 45 2.67 -4.86 2.80
CA LEU A 45 2.74 -6.32 2.70
C LEU A 45 1.63 -6.90 1.83
N VAL A 46 0.40 -6.42 2.01
CA VAL A 46 -0.77 -6.87 1.27
C VAL A 46 -0.66 -6.42 -0.19
N THR A 47 -0.27 -5.17 -0.44
CA THR A 47 -0.09 -4.64 -1.81
C THR A 47 1.01 -5.37 -2.56
N SER A 48 2.13 -5.70 -1.92
CA SER A 48 3.19 -6.47 -2.57
C SER A 48 2.75 -7.91 -2.87
N GLY A 49 2.06 -8.56 -1.92
CA GLY A 49 1.48 -9.89 -2.12
C GLY A 49 0.46 -9.91 -3.27
N PHE A 50 -0.46 -8.95 -3.31
CA PHE A 50 -1.41 -8.82 -4.42
C PHE A 50 -0.75 -8.46 -5.75
N GLY A 51 0.33 -7.68 -5.74
CA GLY A 51 1.12 -7.41 -6.95
C GLY A 51 1.66 -8.68 -7.59
N LEU A 52 2.15 -9.63 -6.78
CA LEU A 52 2.61 -10.94 -7.26
C LEU A 52 1.46 -11.77 -7.84
N VAL A 53 0.34 -11.86 -7.12
CA VAL A 53 -0.86 -12.60 -7.58
C VAL A 53 -1.39 -12.00 -8.88
N ALA A 54 -1.47 -10.67 -8.97
CA ALA A 54 -1.90 -9.97 -10.17
C ALA A 54 -0.95 -10.25 -11.35
N ALA A 55 0.36 -10.20 -11.14
CA ALA A 55 1.34 -10.51 -12.18
C ALA A 55 1.16 -11.93 -12.74
N LEU A 56 0.91 -12.92 -11.87
CA LEU A 56 0.64 -14.29 -12.28
C LEU A 56 -0.68 -14.42 -13.05
N ALA A 57 -1.75 -13.79 -12.57
CA ALA A 57 -3.05 -13.83 -13.22
C ALA A 57 -3.04 -13.19 -14.61
N TRP A 58 -2.38 -12.04 -14.77
CA TRP A 58 -2.25 -11.37 -16.07
C TRP A 58 -1.39 -12.17 -17.05
N ASN A 59 -0.29 -12.78 -16.59
CA ASN A 59 0.52 -13.67 -17.42
C ASN A 59 -0.32 -14.84 -17.97
N GLU A 60 -1.06 -15.51 -17.09
CA GLU A 60 -1.91 -16.63 -17.49
C GLU A 60 -3.01 -16.20 -18.46
N LEU A 61 -3.68 -15.09 -18.17
CA LEU A 61 -4.71 -14.52 -19.05
C LEU A 61 -4.17 -14.25 -20.46
N ILE A 62 -2.99 -13.62 -20.58
CA ILE A 62 -2.41 -13.30 -21.89
C ILE A 62 -2.10 -14.58 -22.66
N LYS A 63 -1.54 -15.61 -22.00
CA LYS A 63 -1.27 -16.91 -22.62
C LYS A 63 -2.55 -17.59 -23.10
N GLU A 64 -3.57 -17.65 -22.26
CA GLU A 64 -4.85 -18.27 -22.57
C GLU A 64 -5.52 -17.55 -23.76
N VAL A 65 -5.50 -16.23 -23.77
CA VAL A 65 -6.03 -15.43 -24.89
C VAL A 65 -5.29 -15.75 -26.19
N ILE A 66 -3.97 -15.88 -26.15
CA ILE A 66 -3.20 -16.22 -27.36
C ILE A 66 -3.51 -17.66 -27.80
N ALA A 67 -3.57 -18.61 -26.88
CA ALA A 67 -3.92 -19.99 -27.18
C ALA A 67 -5.33 -20.12 -27.80
N LEU A 68 -6.31 -19.39 -27.27
CA LEU A 68 -7.70 -19.49 -27.72
C LEU A 68 -7.99 -18.69 -28.99
N TYR A 69 -7.37 -17.53 -29.17
CA TYR A 69 -7.73 -16.59 -30.25
C TYR A 69 -6.67 -16.47 -31.34
N ILE A 70 -5.39 -16.71 -31.04
CA ILE A 70 -4.29 -16.51 -32.01
C ILE A 70 -3.89 -17.86 -32.64
N GLU A 71 -3.63 -18.90 -31.84
CA GLU A 71 -3.16 -20.20 -32.37
C GLU A 71 -4.07 -20.85 -33.43
N PRO A 72 -5.40 -20.84 -33.30
CA PRO A 72 -6.28 -21.42 -34.32
C PRO A 72 -6.25 -20.68 -35.66
N ILE A 73 -5.90 -19.39 -35.66
CA ILE A 73 -5.85 -18.56 -36.86
C ILE A 73 -4.59 -18.86 -37.68
N PHE A 74 -3.47 -19.16 -37.01
CA PHE A 74 -2.17 -19.34 -37.66
C PHE A 74 -1.79 -20.82 -37.88
N GLY A 75 -2.57 -21.78 -37.37
CA GLY A 75 -2.41 -23.22 -37.61
C GLY A 75 -1.42 -23.92 -36.68
N LYS A 76 -1.48 -25.26 -36.55
CA LYS A 76 -0.75 -26.05 -35.52
C LYS A 76 0.77 -25.89 -35.49
N ASP A 77 1.40 -25.40 -36.56
CA ASP A 77 2.85 -25.14 -36.61
C ASP A 77 3.23 -23.69 -36.20
N SER A 78 2.26 -22.89 -35.74
CA SER A 78 2.46 -21.48 -35.41
C SER A 78 3.01 -21.21 -34.01
N GLY A 79 3.51 -22.22 -33.28
CA GLY A 79 3.98 -22.04 -31.89
C GLY A 79 5.02 -20.93 -31.73
N LEU A 80 5.87 -20.72 -32.73
CA LEU A 80 6.88 -19.66 -32.75
C LEU A 80 6.26 -18.26 -32.95
N ILE A 81 5.20 -18.17 -33.77
CA ILE A 81 4.43 -16.94 -34.02
C ILE A 81 3.59 -16.59 -32.77
N SER A 82 3.02 -17.59 -32.11
CA SER A 82 2.31 -17.45 -30.83
C SER A 82 3.23 -16.84 -29.75
N LEU A 83 4.45 -17.36 -29.60
CA LEU A 83 5.46 -16.78 -28.69
C LEU A 83 5.85 -15.34 -29.06
N LEU A 84 6.01 -15.05 -30.35
CA LEU A 84 6.38 -13.71 -30.81
C LEU A 84 5.28 -12.69 -30.51
N ILE A 85 4.01 -13.07 -30.69
CA ILE A 85 2.85 -12.25 -30.34
C ILE A 85 2.76 -12.06 -28.83
N TYR A 86 2.96 -13.11 -28.03
CA TYR A 86 3.03 -13.01 -26.58
C TYR A 86 4.09 -11.99 -26.13
N ALA A 87 5.30 -12.09 -26.66
CA ALA A 87 6.39 -11.17 -26.33
C ALA A 87 6.03 -9.71 -26.68
N MET A 88 5.49 -9.48 -27.88
CA MET A 88 5.06 -8.14 -28.33
C MET A 88 3.97 -7.55 -27.42
N VAL A 89 2.95 -8.34 -27.06
CA VAL A 89 1.86 -7.91 -26.19
C VAL A 89 2.38 -7.55 -24.79
N VAL A 90 3.21 -8.41 -24.20
CA VAL A 90 3.77 -8.17 -22.86
C VAL A 90 4.67 -6.95 -22.85
N THR A 91 5.52 -6.77 -23.87
CA THR A 91 6.38 -5.57 -23.97
C THR A 91 5.53 -4.30 -24.14
N PHE A 92 4.50 -4.33 -24.98
CA PHE A 92 3.61 -3.19 -25.15
C PHE A 92 2.90 -2.83 -23.84
N LEU A 93 2.33 -3.82 -23.14
CA LEU A 93 1.71 -3.61 -21.83
C LEU A 93 2.71 -3.06 -20.80
N ALA A 94 3.94 -3.59 -20.77
CA ALA A 94 4.98 -3.10 -19.88
C ALA A 94 5.30 -1.61 -20.15
N VAL A 95 5.44 -1.22 -21.41
CA VAL A 95 5.67 0.20 -21.79
C VAL A 95 4.48 1.07 -21.39
N VAL A 96 3.25 0.64 -21.65
CA VAL A 96 2.04 1.40 -21.28
C VAL A 96 1.95 1.57 -19.77
N VAL A 97 2.10 0.49 -19.00
CA VAL A 97 2.02 0.53 -17.53
C VAL A 97 3.15 1.39 -16.97
N THR A 98 4.39 1.19 -17.40
CA THR A 98 5.54 1.98 -16.92
C THR A 98 5.42 3.46 -17.28
N TYR A 99 4.93 3.79 -18.48
CA TYR A 99 4.65 5.17 -18.88
C TYR A 99 3.58 5.82 -18.00
N GLN A 100 2.48 5.11 -17.74
CA GLN A 100 1.40 5.61 -16.89
C GLN A 100 1.87 5.79 -15.44
N LEU A 101 2.64 4.85 -14.90
CA LEU A 101 3.26 4.97 -13.58
C LEU A 101 4.25 6.15 -13.52
N SER A 102 5.07 6.33 -14.56
CA SER A 102 5.99 7.45 -14.67
C SER A 102 5.26 8.79 -14.67
N LYS A 103 4.10 8.89 -15.34
CA LYS A 103 3.26 10.09 -15.33
C LYS A 103 2.65 10.37 -13.96
N ILE A 104 2.23 9.34 -13.22
CA ILE A 104 1.66 9.49 -11.87
C ILE A 104 2.77 9.89 -10.88
N ALA A 105 3.92 9.22 -10.92
CA ALA A 105 5.05 9.51 -10.04
C ALA A 105 5.75 10.85 -10.38
N GLY A 106 5.75 11.26 -11.64
CA GLY A 106 6.31 12.54 -12.09
C GLY A 106 5.48 13.75 -11.68
N LYS A 107 4.17 13.57 -11.43
CA LYS A 107 3.29 14.63 -10.91
C LYS A 107 3.59 15.05 -9.47
N GLU A 108 4.38 14.28 -8.72
CA GLU A 108 4.82 14.64 -7.36
C GLU A 108 6.12 15.45 -7.34
N LYS A 109 6.75 15.72 -8.50
CA LYS A 109 8.01 16.48 -8.60
C LYS A 109 7.85 17.94 -9.04
N GLU A 110 6.63 18.43 -9.13
CA GLU A 110 6.31 19.85 -9.34
C GLU A 110 5.46 20.35 -8.17
N ASP A 111 6.07 20.48 -6.99
CA ASP A 111 5.68 21.37 -5.89
C ASP A 111 6.91 21.65 -5.01
#